data_AF-R9GVV5-F1
#
_entry.id   AF-R9GVV5-F1
#
_cell.length_a   1.000
_cell.length_b   1.000
_cell.length_c   1.000
_cell.angle_alpha   90.00
_cell.angle_beta   90.00
_cell.angle_gamma   90.00
#
_symmetry.space_group_name_H-M   'P 1'
#
loop_
_entity.id
_entity.type
_entity.pdbx_description
1 polymer ?
#
loop_
_entity_poly.entity_id
_entity_poly.type
_entity_poly.pdbx_seq_one_letter_code
_entity_poly.pdbx_strand_id
1 'polypeptide(L)'
;MKYIVFIFFLSVFLSCKDNERKLPYYDSADFTPKWEMKNSKTFHAIRKFNLIDQEGENFNEKIWMGKFVWQIFFSPPAQAFVPKWR
;
A
#
# COMPACT_ATOMS: atom_id res chain seq x y z
N MET A 1 6.35 -49.70 23.72
CA MET A 1 5.79 -49.25 22.42
C MET A 1 4.84 -48.06 22.54
N LYS A 2 3.90 -48.04 23.51
CA LYS A 2 2.92 -46.94 23.71
C LYS A 2 3.53 -45.53 23.82
N TYR A 3 4.66 -45.39 24.54
CA TYR A 3 5.36 -44.10 24.70
C TYR A 3 6.09 -43.62 23.45
N ILE A 4 6.57 -44.56 22.61
CA ILE A 4 7.27 -44.23 21.35
C ILE A 4 6.27 -43.62 20.34
N VAL A 5 5.06 -44.18 20.27
CA VAL A 5 3.97 -43.63 19.44
C VAL A 5 3.57 -42.24 19.92
N PHE A 6 3.54 -42.01 21.24
CA PHE A 6 3.22 -40.70 21.80
C PHE A 6 4.29 -39.64 21.49
N ILE A 7 5.57 -39.99 21.57
CA ILE A 7 6.69 -39.10 21.22
C ILE A 7 6.67 -38.76 19.73
N PHE A 8 6.37 -39.74 18.87
CA PHE A 8 6.24 -39.52 17.43
C PHE A 8 5.06 -38.61 17.09
N PHE A 9 3.96 -38.69 17.84
CA PHE A 9 2.82 -37.80 17.65
C PHE A 9 3.12 -36.37 18.10
N LEU A 10 3.89 -36.21 19.19
CA LEU A 10 4.28 -34.89 19.73
C LEU A 10 5.24 -34.13 18.81
N SER A 11 6.14 -34.82 18.10
CA SER A 11 7.09 -34.17 17.19
C SER A 11 6.43 -33.53 15.96
N VAL A 12 5.28 -34.06 15.52
CA VAL A 12 4.52 -33.49 14.39
C VAL A 12 3.97 -32.10 14.74
N PHE A 13 3.57 -31.86 16.00
CA PHE A 13 3.05 -30.55 16.43
C PHE A 13 4.14 -29.48 16.57
N LEU A 14 5.41 -29.86 16.69
CA LEU A 14 6.53 -28.92 16.79
C LEU A 14 7.06 -28.46 15.41
N SER A 15 6.54 -29.00 14.30
CA SER A 15 7.05 -28.71 12.95
C SER A 15 6.45 -27.45 12.31
N CYS A 16 5.48 -26.78 12.94
CA CYS A 16 4.87 -25.58 12.38
C CYS A 16 5.83 -24.39 12.56
N LYS A 17 6.43 -23.95 11.45
CA LYS A 17 7.30 -22.76 11.40
C LYS A 17 6.60 -21.69 10.58
N ASP A 18 6.18 -20.61 11.25
CA ASP A 18 5.68 -19.43 10.57
C ASP A 18 6.82 -18.76 9.82
N ASN A 19 6.88 -19.01 8.52
CA ASN A 19 7.77 -18.28 7.62
C ASN A 19 7.03 -17.03 7.17
N GLU A 20 7.27 -15.90 7.82
CA GLU A 20 6.79 -14.61 7.34
C GLU A 20 7.34 -14.35 5.94
N ARG A 21 6.47 -14.44 4.93
CA ARG A 21 6.81 -14.08 3.55
C ARG A 21 6.77 -12.56 3.43
N LYS A 22 7.93 -11.92 3.53
CA LYS A 22 8.07 -10.48 3.25
C LYS A 22 8.02 -10.24 1.74
N LEU A 23 7.10 -9.39 1.30
CA LEU A 23 7.06 -8.88 -0.08
C LEU A 23 7.96 -7.64 -0.19
N PRO A 24 8.69 -7.46 -1.30
CA PRO A 24 9.44 -6.24 -1.53
C PRO A 24 8.49 -5.06 -1.78
N TYR A 25 8.96 -3.86 -1.51
CA TYR A 25 8.30 -2.62 -1.92
C TYR A 25 9.18 -1.84 -2.89
N TYR A 26 8.56 -0.92 -3.65
CA TYR A 26 9.20 -0.10 -4.67
C TYR A 26 8.92 1.37 -4.36
N ASP A 27 9.97 2.18 -4.21
CA ASP A 27 9.87 3.60 -3.87
C ASP A 27 10.50 4.53 -4.92
N SER A 28 10.99 3.96 -6.01
CA SER A 28 11.64 4.66 -7.12
C SER A 28 11.22 4.10 -8.48
N ALA A 29 11.36 4.92 -9.52
CA ALA A 29 10.97 4.61 -10.90
C ALA A 29 11.90 3.61 -11.61
N ASP A 30 13.02 3.24 -10.99
CA ASP A 30 13.95 2.21 -11.47
C ASP A 30 13.46 0.78 -11.14
N PHE A 31 12.37 0.66 -10.38
CA PHE A 31 11.79 -0.62 -9.94
C PHE A 31 12.78 -1.51 -9.17
N THR A 32 13.74 -0.91 -8.44
CA THR A 32 14.65 -1.66 -7.58
C THR A 32 13.90 -2.14 -6.33
N PRO A 33 13.82 -3.47 -6.06
CA PRO A 33 13.10 -3.98 -4.91
C PRO A 33 13.82 -3.68 -3.59
N LYS A 34 13.05 -3.32 -2.56
CA LYS A 34 13.54 -3.09 -1.19
C LYS A 34 12.78 -3.97 -0.20
N TRP A 35 13.49 -4.56 0.76
CA TRP A 35 12.90 -5.48 1.75
C TRP A 35 12.77 -4.87 3.15
N GLU A 36 13.57 -3.85 3.46
CA GLU A 36 13.59 -3.22 4.78
C GLU A 36 13.07 -1.78 4.68
N MET A 37 11.88 -1.56 5.27
CA MET A 37 11.21 -0.27 5.26
C MET A 37 11.47 0.46 6.58
N LYS A 38 12.39 1.45 6.57
CA LYS A 38 12.76 2.20 7.78
C LYS A 38 11.59 2.96 8.42
N ASN A 39 10.59 3.36 7.63
CA ASN A 39 9.43 4.11 8.12
C ASN A 39 8.14 3.66 7.42
N SER A 40 7.58 2.55 7.92
CA SER A 40 6.36 1.97 7.36
C SER A 40 5.13 2.86 7.49
N LYS A 41 5.10 3.75 8.48
CA LYS A 41 3.97 4.64 8.74
C LYS A 41 3.85 5.78 7.73
N THR A 42 4.97 6.25 7.17
CA THR A 42 4.95 7.41 6.27
C THR A 42 5.00 7.04 4.80
N PHE A 43 5.46 5.83 4.45
CA PHE A 43 5.68 5.47 3.06
C PHE A 43 4.38 5.33 2.26
N HIS A 44 3.39 4.63 2.82
CA HIS A 44 2.05 4.47 2.22
C HIS A 44 1.04 5.48 2.77
N ALA A 45 1.50 6.71 3.03
CA ALA A 45 0.64 7.82 3.44
C ALA A 45 0.52 8.85 2.31
N ILE A 46 -0.64 9.53 2.26
CA ILE A 46 -0.80 10.70 1.41
C ILE A 46 0.21 11.75 1.88
N ARG A 47 1.13 12.15 0.99
CA ARG A 47 2.11 13.21 1.29
C ARG A 47 1.37 14.55 1.44
N LYS A 48 1.94 15.46 2.23
CA LYS A 48 1.42 16.83 2.30
C LYS A 48 1.46 17.46 0.91
N PHE A 49 0.36 18.09 0.53
CA PHE A 49 0.26 18.83 -0.72
C PHE A 49 -0.57 20.09 -0.51
N ASN A 50 -0.37 21.08 -1.38
CA ASN A 50 -1.17 22.29 -1.38
C ASN A 50 -1.50 22.64 -2.83
N LEU A 51 -2.76 22.46 -3.19
CA LEU A 51 -3.32 22.72 -4.50
C LEU A 51 -4.52 23.65 -4.35
N ILE A 52 -5.08 24.03 -5.49
CA ILE A 52 -6.32 24.80 -5.58
C ILE A 52 -7.30 23.96 -6.39
N ASP A 53 -8.56 23.89 -5.97
CA ASP A 53 -9.61 23.22 -6.72
C ASP A 53 -10.17 24.09 -7.87
N GLN A 54 -11.27 23.65 -8.48
CA GLN A 54 -11.85 24.33 -9.66
C GLN A 54 -12.58 25.61 -9.28
N GLU A 55 -13.01 25.70 -8.03
CA GLU A 55 -13.72 26.82 -7.43
C GLU A 55 -12.76 27.89 -6.87
N GLY A 56 -11.47 27.58 -6.80
CA GLY A 56 -10.45 28.49 -6.27
C GLY A 56 -10.15 28.29 -4.79
N GLU A 57 -10.67 27.22 -4.17
CA GLU A 57 -10.51 26.91 -2.76
C GLU A 57 -9.25 26.08 -2.50
N ASN A 58 -8.72 26.17 -1.28
CA ASN A 58 -7.53 25.43 -0.88
C ASN A 58 -7.82 23.93 -0.81
N PHE A 59 -7.04 23.15 -1.57
CA PHE A 59 -7.14 21.70 -1.63
C PHE A 59 -5.85 21.04 -1.09
N ASN A 60 -5.93 20.34 0.05
CA ASN A 60 -4.78 19.74 0.74
C ASN A 60 -5.08 18.34 1.31
N GLU A 61 -4.07 17.67 1.88
CA GLU A 61 -4.19 16.30 2.38
C GLU A 61 -5.18 16.14 3.53
N LYS A 62 -5.42 17.20 4.30
CA LYS A 62 -6.24 17.15 5.52
C LYS A 62 -7.73 16.99 5.23
N ILE A 63 -8.19 17.43 4.06
CA ILE A 63 -9.59 17.35 3.60
C ILE A 63 -10.07 15.89 3.51
N TRP A 64 -9.12 14.97 3.38
CA TRP A 64 -9.33 13.54 3.19
C TRP A 64 -9.18 12.70 4.46
N MET A 65 -8.94 13.32 5.63
CA MET A 65 -8.84 12.60 6.90
C MET A 65 -10.09 11.77 7.16
N GLY A 66 -9.90 10.47 7.38
CA GLY A 66 -10.98 9.51 7.69
C GLY A 66 -11.83 9.08 6.49
N LYS A 67 -11.44 9.42 5.26
CA LYS A 67 -12.15 9.05 4.03
C LYS A 67 -11.34 8.05 3.20
N PHE A 68 -12.04 7.12 2.54
CA PHE A 68 -11.45 6.35 1.44
C PHE A 68 -11.54 7.18 0.17
N VAL A 69 -10.40 7.39 -0.49
CA VAL A 69 -10.29 8.30 -1.63
C VAL A 69 -9.55 7.61 -2.75
N TRP A 70 -10.12 7.67 -3.95
CA TRP A 70 -9.42 7.30 -5.18
C TRP A 70 -9.15 8.56 -5.99
N GLN A 71 -7.90 8.75 -6.40
CA GLN A 71 -7.47 9.90 -7.19
C GLN A 71 -6.94 9.42 -8.55
N ILE A 72 -7.24 10.18 -9.60
CA ILE A 72 -6.76 9.96 -10.96
C ILE A 72 -5.98 11.20 -11.37
N PHE A 73 -4.70 11.01 -11.67
CA PHE A 73 -3.85 12.08 -12.21
C PHE A 73 -3.89 12.02 -13.73
N PHE A 74 -4.36 13.09 -14.35
CA PHE A 74 -4.34 13.23 -15.81
C PHE A 74 -3.81 14.61 -16.19
N SER A 75 -3.11 14.67 -17.33
CA SER A 75 -2.82 15.93 -18.00
C SER A 75 -3.80 16.07 -19.14
N PRO A 76 -4.61 17.15 -19.23
CA PRO A 76 -5.40 17.38 -20.41
C PRO A 76 -4.46 17.45 -21.62
N PRO A 77 -4.67 16.68 -22.69
CA PRO A 77 -4.00 16.99 -23.94
C PRO A 77 -4.41 18.42 -24.32
N ALA A 78 -3.50 19.21 -24.88
CA ALA A 78 -3.73 20.61 -25.24
C ALA A 78 -4.99 20.85 -26.12
N GLN A 79 -5.64 19.78 -26.63
CA GLN A 79 -6.78 19.84 -27.54
C GLN A 79 -8.04 19.02 -27.16
N ALA A 80 -8.08 18.18 -26.12
CA ALA A 80 -9.27 17.30 -25.96
C ALA A 80 -9.53 16.77 -24.55
N PHE A 81 -10.51 17.36 -23.85
CA PHE A 81 -11.56 16.63 -23.11
C PHE A 81 -12.74 17.58 -22.89
N VAL A 82 -13.76 17.49 -23.75
CA VAL A 82 -15.13 17.88 -23.39
C VAL A 82 -15.84 16.56 -23.08
N PRO A 83 -16.24 16.27 -21.83
CA PRO A 83 -16.99 15.06 -21.56
C PRO A 83 -18.38 15.22 -22.16
N LYS A 84 -18.65 14.51 -23.26
CA LYS A 84 -20.02 14.33 -23.76
C LYS A 84 -20.70 13.28 -22.89
N TRP A 85 -21.33 13.72 -21.81
CA TRP A 85 -22.27 12.88 -21.07
C TRP A 85 -23.45 12.56 -21.98
N ARG A 86 -23.63 11.28 -22.33
CA ARG A 86 -24.84 10.76 -22.94
C ARG A 86 -25.53 9.89 -21.90
#